data_AF-A0A2H6ABM5-F1
#
_entry.id   AF-A0A2H6ABM5-F1
#
_cell.length_a   1.000
_cell.length_b   1.000
_cell.length_c   1.000
_cell.angle_alpha   90.00
_cell.angle_beta   90.00
_cell.angle_gamma   90.00
#
_symmetry.space_group_name_H-M   'P 1'
#
loop_
_entity.id
_entity.type
_entity.pdbx_description
1 polymer ?
#
loop_
_entity_poly.entity_id
_entity_poly.type
_entity_poly.pdbx_seq_one_letter_code
_entity_poly.pdbx_strand_id
1 'polypeptide(L)'
;MTQRTRLVRWLVVRGRRLVQARQWHAALRCWEQLLRFGEPGSPLWRQAQCYLARIAERLGDFARARSHLRQLLRCQPHEARWYYWLGRLYRRQQSAAHQRAALRHLRRAVFLAPQQASYWSALGRCLADVGRPRGALRCLYRAWHLQPCSSRNLLWLVELLLACDRFDEAQRVVAQARFLHRGDVSWQLVCERVGFALLQRQQQTRARGSPAPILLPFPPAVRATHPDADSRTSPAINPTVPKPGLGQDDTPPIIRMEPGHPMSRHRLRLHRRW
;
A
#
# COMPACT_ATOMS: atom_id res chain seq x y z
N MET A 1 -22.65 29.97 -28.91
CA MET A 1 -22.07 28.82 -28.16
C MET A 1 -22.96 27.60 -28.31
N THR A 2 -22.46 26.52 -28.93
CA THR A 2 -23.25 25.35 -29.36
C THR A 2 -23.70 24.46 -28.19
N GLN A 3 -24.91 23.89 -28.26
CA GLN A 3 -25.48 23.02 -27.21
C GLN A 3 -24.54 21.87 -26.79
N ARG A 4 -23.71 21.38 -27.72
CA ARG A 4 -22.67 20.35 -27.48
C ARG A 4 -21.65 20.76 -26.42
N THR A 5 -21.20 22.02 -26.40
CA THR A 5 -20.20 22.47 -25.39
C THR A 5 -20.81 22.59 -24.00
N ARG A 6 -22.08 22.98 -23.91
CA ARG A 6 -22.85 23.00 -22.65
C ARG A 6 -23.01 21.58 -22.10
N LEU A 7 -23.37 20.62 -22.94
CA LEU A 7 -23.51 19.21 -22.55
C LEU A 7 -22.18 18.61 -22.06
N VAL A 8 -21.08 18.81 -22.80
CA VAL A 8 -19.75 18.32 -22.42
C VAL A 8 -19.32 18.92 -21.07
N ARG A 9 -19.49 20.24 -20.89
CA ARG A 9 -19.17 20.91 -19.62
C ARG A 9 -20.01 20.35 -18.47
N TRP A 10 -21.30 20.14 -18.68
CA TRP A 10 -22.19 19.54 -17.69
C TRP A 10 -21.76 18.11 -17.33
N LEU A 11 -21.45 17.26 -18.32
CA LEU A 11 -20.98 15.88 -18.10
C LEU A 11 -19.68 15.85 -17.30
N VAL A 12 -18.73 16.75 -17.56
CA VAL A 12 -17.49 16.85 -16.78
C VAL A 12 -17.78 17.22 -15.32
N VAL A 13 -18.61 18.23 -15.07
CA VAL A 13 -18.94 18.67 -13.71
C VAL A 13 -19.69 17.57 -12.96
N ARG A 14 -20.70 16.97 -13.59
CA ARG A 14 -21.47 15.85 -13.04
C ARG A 14 -20.56 14.65 -12.76
N GLY A 15 -19.72 14.26 -13.72
CA GLY A 15 -18.78 13.16 -13.59
C GLY A 15 -17.81 13.36 -12.43
N ARG A 16 -17.31 14.58 -12.21
CA ARG A 16 -16.45 14.90 -11.05
C ARG A 16 -17.20 14.78 -9.72
N ARG A 17 -18.42 15.32 -9.64
CA ARG A 17 -19.28 15.23 -8.43
C ARG A 17 -19.61 13.78 -8.08
N LEU A 18 -19.97 12.96 -9.07
CA LEU A 18 -20.27 11.55 -8.85
C LEU A 18 -19.06 10.76 -8.31
N VAL A 19 -17.86 11.10 -8.77
CA VAL A 19 -16.63 10.48 -8.26
C VAL A 19 -16.32 10.93 -6.83
N GLN A 20 -16.59 12.20 -6.48
CA GLN A 20 -16.48 12.67 -5.10
C GLN A 20 -17.49 11.97 -4.19
N ALA A 21 -18.72 11.77 -4.67
CA ALA A 21 -19.77 11.03 -3.99
C ALA A 21 -19.57 9.50 -3.96
N ARG A 22 -18.43 8.99 -4.47
CA ARG A 22 -18.10 7.55 -4.58
C ARG A 22 -19.14 6.71 -5.34
N GLN A 23 -19.96 7.33 -6.18
CA GLN A 23 -20.94 6.65 -7.03
C GLN A 23 -20.27 6.15 -8.31
N TRP A 24 -19.44 5.11 -8.18
CA TRP A 24 -18.52 4.63 -9.23
C TRP A 24 -19.23 4.24 -10.53
N HIS A 25 -20.34 3.49 -10.45
CA HIS A 25 -21.07 3.03 -11.64
C HIS A 25 -21.75 4.18 -12.40
N ALA A 26 -22.36 5.12 -11.69
CA ALA A 26 -22.97 6.30 -12.31
C ALA A 26 -21.91 7.22 -12.92
N ALA A 27 -20.78 7.38 -12.23
CA ALA A 27 -19.64 8.11 -12.76
C ALA A 27 -19.10 7.47 -14.04
N LEU A 28 -18.92 6.13 -14.06
CA LEU A 28 -18.43 5.39 -15.22
C LEU A 28 -19.26 5.69 -16.47
N ARG A 29 -20.59 5.60 -16.38
CA ARG A 29 -21.49 5.93 -17.48
C ARG A 29 -21.32 7.38 -17.98
N CYS A 30 -21.21 8.35 -17.06
CA CYS A 30 -21.00 9.75 -17.44
C CYS A 30 -19.67 9.97 -18.18
N TRP A 31 -18.61 9.30 -17.72
CA TRP A 31 -17.28 9.42 -18.32
C TRP A 31 -17.15 8.65 -19.65
N GLU A 32 -17.85 7.52 -19.82
CA GLU A 32 -17.95 6.81 -21.10
C GLU A 32 -18.74 7.62 -22.14
N GLN A 33 -19.84 8.26 -21.73
CA GLN A 33 -20.56 9.19 -22.59
C GLN A 33 -19.67 10.36 -23.02
N LEU A 34 -18.89 10.92 -22.10
CA LEU A 34 -17.93 11.98 -22.42
C LEU A 34 -16.87 11.52 -23.43
N LEU A 35 -16.41 10.26 -23.34
CA LEU A 35 -15.42 9.69 -24.25
C LEU A 35 -15.93 9.66 -25.71
N ARG A 36 -17.23 9.40 -25.92
CA ARG A 36 -17.85 9.36 -27.26
C ARG A 36 -17.81 10.71 -27.99
N PHE A 37 -17.77 11.81 -27.24
CA PHE A 37 -17.74 13.16 -27.81
C PHE A 37 -16.33 13.71 -28.04
N GLY A 38 -15.32 13.09 -27.43
CA GLY A 38 -13.94 13.57 -27.43
C GLY A 38 -13.09 12.88 -28.48
N GLU A 39 -12.32 13.67 -29.25
CA GLU A 39 -11.33 13.14 -30.19
C GLU A 39 -10.17 12.47 -29.45
N PRO A 40 -9.61 11.37 -29.98
CA PRO A 40 -8.43 10.72 -29.41
C PRO A 40 -7.27 11.72 -29.26
N GLY A 41 -6.67 11.81 -28.06
CA GLY A 41 -5.55 12.71 -27.78
C GLY A 41 -5.93 14.11 -27.28
N SER A 42 -7.19 14.55 -27.47
CA SER A 42 -7.69 15.81 -26.91
C SER A 42 -7.50 15.87 -25.39
N PRO A 43 -7.25 17.05 -24.78
CA PRO A 43 -7.18 17.19 -23.32
C PRO A 43 -8.42 16.64 -22.59
N LEU A 44 -9.61 16.82 -23.17
CA LEU A 44 -10.87 16.27 -22.66
C LEU A 44 -10.90 14.74 -22.69
N TRP A 45 -10.43 14.16 -23.79
CA TRP A 45 -10.32 12.71 -23.94
C TRP A 45 -9.31 12.12 -22.95
N ARG A 46 -8.13 12.74 -22.79
CA ARG A 46 -7.13 12.34 -21.79
C ARG A 46 -7.69 12.43 -20.38
N GLN A 47 -8.44 13.49 -20.08
CA GLN A 47 -9.13 13.61 -18.80
C GLN A 47 -10.14 12.48 -18.59
N ALA A 48 -11.01 12.22 -19.56
CA ALA A 48 -12.00 11.15 -19.49
C ALA A 48 -11.35 9.78 -19.23
N GLN A 49 -10.30 9.45 -19.99
CA GLN A 49 -9.50 8.25 -19.84
C GLN A 49 -8.87 8.12 -18.44
N CYS A 50 -8.34 9.22 -17.90
CA CYS A 50 -7.79 9.25 -16.54
C CYS A 50 -8.86 8.97 -15.47
N TYR A 51 -10.07 9.51 -15.62
CA TYR A 51 -11.16 9.23 -14.69
C TYR A 51 -11.68 7.80 -14.83
N LEU A 52 -11.84 7.29 -16.06
CA LEU A 52 -12.23 5.89 -16.30
C LEU A 52 -11.22 4.91 -15.72
N ALA A 53 -9.91 5.16 -15.88
CA ALA A 53 -8.87 4.35 -15.25
C ALA A 53 -8.99 4.33 -13.72
N ARG A 54 -9.26 5.50 -13.10
CA ARG A 54 -9.46 5.60 -11.65
C ARG A 54 -10.68 4.86 -11.16
N ILE A 55 -11.79 4.98 -11.89
CA ILE A 55 -13.06 4.33 -11.54
C ILE A 55 -12.92 2.82 -11.70
N ALA A 56 -12.31 2.35 -12.80
CA ALA A 56 -12.01 0.94 -13.01
C ALA A 56 -11.11 0.35 -11.91
N GLU A 57 -10.08 1.08 -11.47
CA GLU A 57 -9.26 0.67 -10.32
C GLU A 57 -10.10 0.54 -9.04
N ARG A 58 -11.01 1.47 -8.77
CA ARG A 58 -11.88 1.45 -7.58
C ARG A 58 -12.93 0.32 -7.64
N LEU A 59 -13.36 -0.06 -8.83
CA LEU A 59 -14.24 -1.20 -9.07
C LEU A 59 -13.50 -2.55 -9.08
N GLY A 60 -12.17 -2.56 -8.98
CA GLY A 60 -11.35 -3.78 -9.03
C GLY A 60 -11.09 -4.30 -10.44
N ASP A 61 -11.61 -3.66 -11.49
CA ASP A 61 -11.35 -4.02 -12.88
C ASP A 61 -9.98 -3.48 -13.35
N PHE A 62 -8.93 -4.15 -12.88
CA PHE A 62 -7.56 -3.81 -13.22
C PHE A 62 -7.24 -4.01 -14.71
N ALA A 63 -8.00 -4.84 -15.43
CA ALA A 63 -7.79 -5.02 -16.87
C ALA A 63 -8.21 -3.76 -17.65
N ARG A 64 -9.43 -3.25 -17.40
CA ARG A 64 -9.90 -2.01 -18.01
C ARG A 64 -9.04 -0.82 -17.59
N ALA A 65 -8.67 -0.72 -16.31
CA ALA A 65 -7.79 0.34 -15.82
C ALA A 65 -6.45 0.39 -16.57
N ARG A 66 -5.82 -0.78 -16.81
CA ARG A 66 -4.58 -0.89 -17.59
C ARG A 66 -4.79 -0.50 -19.07
N SER A 67 -5.94 -0.84 -19.66
CA SER A 67 -6.26 -0.46 -21.04
C SER A 67 -6.32 1.05 -21.21
N HIS A 68 -7.07 1.74 -20.34
CA HIS A 68 -7.17 3.21 -20.34
C HIS A 68 -5.82 3.89 -20.11
N LEU A 69 -4.98 3.36 -19.21
CA LEU A 69 -3.63 3.88 -18.98
C LEU A 69 -2.68 3.66 -20.17
N ARG A 70 -2.80 2.55 -20.90
CA ARG A 70 -2.03 2.33 -22.15
C ARG A 70 -2.44 3.30 -23.24
N GLN A 71 -3.73 3.62 -23.33
CA GLN A 71 -4.25 4.65 -24.23
C GLN A 71 -3.68 6.03 -23.87
N LEU A 72 -3.61 6.37 -22.58
CA LEU A 72 -2.95 7.60 -22.12
C LEU A 72 -1.46 7.65 -22.46
N LEU A 73 -0.74 6.53 -22.31
CA LEU A 73 0.68 6.45 -22.69
C LEU A 73 0.93 6.61 -24.19
N ARG A 74 0.00 6.17 -25.05
CA ARG A 74 0.11 6.42 -26.50
C ARG A 74 0.06 7.91 -26.82
N CYS A 75 -0.74 8.68 -26.07
CA CYS A 75 -0.82 10.13 -26.26
C CYS A 75 0.27 10.90 -25.51
N GLN A 76 0.76 10.38 -24.39
CA GLN A 76 1.76 11.03 -23.53
C GLN A 76 2.85 10.02 -23.12
N PRO A 77 3.77 9.68 -24.03
CA PRO A 77 4.79 8.65 -23.78
C PRO A 77 5.86 9.07 -22.77
N HIS A 78 5.99 10.37 -22.49
CA HIS A 78 6.98 10.91 -21.54
C HIS A 78 6.38 11.22 -20.15
N GLU A 79 5.08 11.00 -19.95
CA GLU A 79 4.42 11.28 -18.68
C GLU A 79 4.69 10.16 -17.66
N ALA A 80 5.59 10.43 -16.72
CA ALA A 80 6.03 9.48 -15.70
C ALA A 80 4.88 8.93 -14.83
N ARG A 81 3.85 9.76 -14.61
CA ARG A 81 2.68 9.42 -13.79
C ARG A 81 1.94 8.18 -14.29
N TRP A 82 1.80 8.00 -15.60
CA TRP A 82 1.07 6.87 -16.16
C TRP A 82 1.84 5.55 -15.99
N TYR A 83 3.16 5.61 -16.15
CA TYR A 83 4.04 4.47 -15.84
C TYR A 83 3.96 4.09 -14.36
N TYR A 84 3.98 5.07 -13.47
CA TYR A 84 3.82 4.84 -12.03
C TYR A 84 2.50 4.15 -11.71
N TRP A 85 1.40 4.61 -12.30
CA TRP A 85 0.08 4.07 -12.05
C TRP A 85 -0.06 2.64 -12.57
N LEU A 86 0.38 2.37 -13.81
CA LEU A 86 0.45 1.00 -14.35
C LEU A 86 1.27 0.09 -13.44
N GLY A 87 2.44 0.56 -13.01
CA GLY A 87 3.31 -0.18 -12.09
C GLY A 87 2.60 -0.60 -10.81
N ARG A 88 1.83 0.30 -10.20
CA ARG A 88 1.01 0.01 -9.01
C ARG A 88 -0.09 -1.00 -9.28
N LEU A 89 -0.80 -0.89 -10.40
CA LEU A 89 -1.86 -1.83 -10.76
C LEU A 89 -1.31 -3.23 -10.99
N TYR A 90 -0.19 -3.35 -11.70
CA TYR A 90 0.49 -4.63 -11.93
C TYR A 90 0.97 -5.26 -10.62
N ARG A 91 1.50 -4.46 -9.68
CA ARG A 91 1.95 -4.96 -8.38
C ARG A 91 0.82 -5.59 -7.57
N ARG A 92 -0.40 -5.03 -7.64
CA ARG A 92 -1.58 -5.55 -6.90
C ARG A 92 -2.01 -6.96 -7.33
N GLN A 93 -1.66 -7.39 -8.54
CA GLN A 93 -2.12 -8.68 -9.08
C GLN A 93 -1.20 -9.88 -8.74
N GLN A 94 -0.10 -9.66 -7.99
CA GLN A 94 0.83 -10.62 -7.35
C GLN A 94 1.42 -11.78 -8.20
N SER A 95 0.96 -12.01 -9.42
CA SER A 95 1.52 -13.00 -10.35
C SER A 95 2.93 -12.60 -10.82
N ALA A 96 3.83 -13.58 -10.99
CA ALA A 96 5.22 -13.34 -11.39
C ALA A 96 5.35 -12.52 -12.70
N ALA A 97 4.46 -12.77 -13.67
CA ALA A 97 4.44 -11.98 -14.91
C ALA A 97 4.06 -10.52 -14.65
N HIS A 98 3.11 -10.29 -13.75
CA HIS A 98 2.64 -8.97 -13.36
C HIS A 98 3.69 -8.23 -12.52
N GLN A 99 4.41 -8.91 -11.63
CA GLN A 99 5.54 -8.33 -10.90
C GLN A 99 6.67 -7.85 -11.82
N ARG A 100 7.03 -8.62 -12.85
CA ARG A 100 8.01 -8.20 -13.86
C ARG A 100 7.55 -6.96 -14.64
N ALA A 101 6.27 -6.92 -15.01
CA ALA A 101 5.67 -5.74 -15.66
C ALA A 101 5.67 -4.52 -14.72
N ALA A 102 5.34 -4.72 -13.44
CA ALA A 102 5.35 -3.66 -12.42
C ALA A 102 6.75 -3.03 -12.29
N LEU A 103 7.79 -3.85 -12.15
CA LEU A 103 9.18 -3.36 -12.10
C LEU A 103 9.58 -2.58 -13.34
N ARG A 104 9.20 -3.06 -14.54
CA ARG A 104 9.50 -2.38 -15.81
C ARG A 104 8.88 -0.98 -15.85
N HIS A 105 7.58 -0.88 -15.55
CA HIS A 105 6.88 0.40 -15.56
C HIS A 105 7.37 1.34 -14.45
N LEU A 106 7.59 0.84 -13.23
CA LEU A 106 8.09 1.67 -12.13
C LEU A 106 9.51 2.19 -12.39
N ARG A 107 10.39 1.38 -13.00
CA ARG A 107 11.73 1.84 -13.42
C ARG A 107 11.63 2.99 -14.43
N ARG A 108 10.72 2.89 -15.39
CA ARG A 108 10.49 3.97 -16.36
C ARG A 108 9.95 5.23 -15.70
N ALA A 109 9.04 5.09 -14.74
CA ALA A 109 8.51 6.23 -13.98
C ALA A 109 9.60 6.98 -13.22
N VAL A 110 10.48 6.24 -12.53
CA VAL A 110 11.61 6.82 -11.80
C VAL A 110 12.65 7.44 -12.73
N PHE A 111 12.91 6.82 -13.89
CA PHE A 111 13.80 7.38 -14.91
C PHE A 111 13.29 8.72 -15.45
N LEU A 112 11.98 8.82 -15.72
CA LEU A 112 11.37 10.03 -16.26
C LEU A 112 11.20 11.14 -15.20
N ALA A 113 11.00 10.79 -13.93
CA ALA A 113 10.80 11.73 -12.84
C ALA A 113 11.59 11.31 -11.58
N PRO A 114 12.93 11.50 -11.55
CA PRO A 114 13.79 11.02 -10.47
C PRO A 114 13.61 11.78 -9.15
N GLN A 115 13.00 12.97 -9.17
CA GLN A 115 12.72 13.77 -7.96
C GLN A 115 11.44 13.33 -7.24
N GLN A 116 10.65 12.42 -7.82
CA GLN A 116 9.36 12.04 -7.26
C GLN A 116 9.51 10.89 -6.25
N ALA A 117 9.51 11.20 -4.96
CA ALA A 117 9.67 10.23 -3.87
C ALA A 117 8.66 9.06 -3.93
N SER A 118 7.40 9.34 -4.24
CA SER A 118 6.36 8.30 -4.32
C SER A 118 6.66 7.21 -5.36
N TYR A 119 7.40 7.53 -6.42
CA TYR A 119 7.77 6.59 -7.48
C TYR A 119 8.89 5.66 -6.99
N TRP A 120 9.91 6.22 -6.32
CA TRP A 120 10.93 5.44 -5.64
C TRP A 120 10.33 4.53 -4.57
N SER A 121 9.36 5.02 -3.78
CA SER A 121 8.66 4.19 -2.79
C SER A 121 7.89 3.05 -3.43
N ALA A 122 7.21 3.28 -4.56
CA ALA A 122 6.49 2.21 -5.25
C ALA A 122 7.45 1.16 -5.84
N LEU A 123 8.58 1.60 -6.40
CA LEU A 123 9.61 0.72 -6.92
C LEU A 123 10.26 -0.12 -5.80
N GLY A 124 10.57 0.50 -4.67
CA GLY A 124 11.11 -0.18 -3.48
C GLY A 124 10.17 -1.26 -2.97
N ARG A 125 8.88 -0.94 -2.80
CA ARG A 125 7.85 -1.91 -2.42
C ARG A 125 7.76 -3.08 -3.41
N CYS A 126 7.76 -2.79 -4.71
CA CYS A 126 7.72 -3.83 -5.73
C CYS A 126 8.98 -4.72 -5.73
N LEU A 127 10.15 -4.18 -5.38
CA LEU A 127 11.37 -4.99 -5.22
C LEU A 127 11.32 -5.86 -3.96
N ALA A 128 10.70 -5.38 -2.88
CA ALA A 128 10.49 -6.17 -1.67
C ALA A 128 9.55 -7.35 -1.96
N ASP A 129 8.43 -7.12 -2.67
CA ASP A 129 7.48 -8.17 -3.08
C ASP A 129 8.12 -9.27 -3.95
N VAL A 130 9.19 -8.93 -4.69
CA VAL A 130 9.94 -9.85 -5.57
C VAL A 130 11.12 -10.51 -4.84
N GLY A 131 11.27 -10.30 -3.52
CA GLY A 131 12.34 -10.89 -2.73
C GLY A 131 13.72 -10.26 -3.01
N ARG A 132 13.77 -8.99 -3.42
CA ARG A 132 15.01 -8.22 -3.64
C ARG A 132 15.20 -7.11 -2.59
N PRO A 133 15.37 -7.46 -1.29
CA PRO A 133 15.35 -6.51 -0.19
C PRO A 133 16.47 -5.45 -0.27
N ARG A 134 17.69 -5.83 -0.70
CA ARG A 134 18.80 -4.87 -0.86
C ARG A 134 18.49 -3.75 -1.86
N GLY A 135 17.87 -4.10 -2.99
CA GLY A 135 17.45 -3.13 -3.99
C GLY A 135 16.28 -2.28 -3.47
N ALA A 136 15.34 -2.92 -2.78
CA ALA A 136 14.20 -2.24 -2.19
C ALA A 136 14.61 -1.18 -1.16
N LEU A 137 15.54 -1.50 -0.25
CA LEU A 137 16.07 -0.57 0.73
C LEU A 137 16.70 0.66 0.07
N ARG A 138 17.55 0.49 -0.95
CA ARG A 138 18.15 1.63 -1.67
C ARG A 138 17.09 2.59 -2.22
N CYS A 139 16.00 2.04 -2.77
CA CYS A 139 14.92 2.85 -3.33
C CYS A 139 14.08 3.54 -2.24
N LEU A 140 13.82 2.86 -1.12
CA LEU A 140 13.11 3.45 0.02
C LEU A 140 13.95 4.53 0.72
N TYR A 141 15.26 4.35 0.88
CA TYR A 141 16.17 5.39 1.35
C TYR A 141 16.12 6.61 0.43
N ARG A 142 16.19 6.41 -0.90
CA ARG A 142 16.08 7.53 -1.86
C ARG A 142 14.73 8.26 -1.73
N ALA A 143 13.64 7.52 -1.54
CA ALA A 143 12.32 8.11 -1.34
C ALA A 143 12.22 8.92 -0.03
N TRP A 144 12.83 8.41 1.05
CA TRP A 144 12.90 9.11 2.33
C TRP A 144 13.73 10.38 2.23
N HIS A 145 14.91 10.36 1.60
CA HIS A 145 15.72 11.56 1.39
C HIS A 145 15.00 12.64 0.55
N LEU A 146 14.20 12.24 -0.44
CA LEU A 146 13.43 13.17 -1.27
C LEU A 146 12.22 13.76 -0.52
N GLN A 147 11.61 13.01 0.39
CA GLN A 147 10.50 13.48 1.22
C GLN A 147 10.66 13.01 2.68
N PRO A 148 11.52 13.68 3.46
CA PRO A 148 11.83 13.27 4.82
C PRO A 148 10.62 13.36 5.76
N CYS A 149 9.72 14.32 5.54
CA CYS A 149 8.50 14.50 6.34
C CYS A 149 7.38 13.50 6.01
N SER A 150 7.58 12.58 5.05
CA SER A 150 6.58 11.57 4.70
C SER A 150 6.68 10.36 5.64
N SER A 151 5.83 10.33 6.66
CA SER A 151 5.70 9.21 7.61
C SER A 151 5.36 7.89 6.90
N ARG A 152 4.61 7.95 5.79
CA ARG A 152 4.33 6.77 4.95
C ARG A 152 5.59 6.16 4.35
N ASN A 153 6.50 6.97 3.81
CA ASN A 153 7.75 6.46 3.23
C ASN A 153 8.67 5.90 4.32
N LEU A 154 8.73 6.59 5.46
CA LEU A 154 9.46 6.14 6.64
C LEU A 154 8.96 4.78 7.14
N LEU A 155 7.64 4.62 7.28
CA LEU A 155 7.02 3.37 7.71
C LEU A 155 7.44 2.20 6.80
N TRP A 156 7.38 2.40 5.48
CA TRP A 156 7.82 1.36 4.53
C TRP A 156 9.30 1.01 4.65
N LEU A 157 10.16 2.01 4.87
CA LEU A 157 11.59 1.79 5.07
C LEU A 157 11.85 0.98 6.35
N VAL A 158 11.22 1.39 7.46
CA VAL A 158 11.33 0.73 8.76
C VAL A 158 10.81 -0.70 8.71
N GLU A 159 9.62 -0.94 8.16
CA GLU A 159 9.05 -2.28 8.00
C GLU A 159 9.99 -3.20 7.21
N LEU A 160 10.62 -2.69 6.15
CA LEU A 160 11.59 -3.48 5.38
C LEU A 160 12.90 -3.73 6.15
N LEU A 161 13.38 -2.78 6.95
CA LEU A 161 14.57 -2.95 7.79
C LEU A 161 14.33 -4.01 8.87
N LEU A 162 13.17 -3.95 9.53
CA LEU A 162 12.74 -4.94 10.51
C LEU A 162 12.60 -6.33 9.88
N ALA A 163 12.00 -6.43 8.68
CA ALA A 163 11.90 -7.69 7.94
C ALA A 163 13.25 -8.25 7.47
N CYS A 164 14.31 -7.43 7.46
CA CYS A 164 15.68 -7.86 7.16
C CYS A 164 16.53 -8.08 8.43
N ASP A 165 15.92 -8.11 9.62
CA ASP A 165 16.59 -8.19 10.93
C ASP A 165 17.60 -7.06 11.22
N ARG A 166 17.48 -5.91 10.53
CA ARG A 166 18.34 -4.73 10.71
C ARG A 166 17.75 -3.77 11.74
N PHE A 167 17.54 -4.26 12.96
CA PHE A 167 16.90 -3.52 14.04
C PHE A 167 17.65 -2.25 14.45
N ASP A 168 18.98 -2.31 14.51
CA ASP A 168 19.81 -1.18 14.95
C ASP A 168 19.72 -0.01 13.96
N GLU A 169 19.65 -0.32 12.66
CA GLU A 169 19.43 0.70 11.63
C GLU A 169 18.03 1.27 11.67
N ALA A 170 17.01 0.43 11.90
CA ALA A 170 15.63 0.89 12.06
C ALA A 170 15.53 1.91 13.20
N GLN A 171 16.17 1.64 14.34
CA GLN A 171 16.25 2.58 15.47
C GLN A 171 16.93 3.90 15.09
N ARG A 172 18.08 3.84 14.39
CA ARG A 172 18.81 5.04 13.95
C ARG A 172 17.98 5.91 13.01
N VAL A 173 17.31 5.29 12.04
CA VAL A 173 16.46 5.99 11.07
C VAL A 173 15.28 6.67 11.77
N VAL A 174 14.64 5.99 12.72
CA VAL A 174 13.58 6.60 13.56
C VAL A 174 14.18 7.74 14.39
N ALA A 175 15.31 7.56 15.06
CA ALA A 175 15.93 8.62 15.85
C ALA A 175 16.22 9.89 15.01
N GLN A 176 16.71 9.73 13.77
CA GLN A 176 16.94 10.82 12.83
C GLN A 176 15.64 11.50 12.38
N ALA A 177 14.58 10.72 12.16
CA ALA A 177 13.30 11.23 11.69
C ALA A 177 12.45 11.90 12.79
N ARG A 178 12.78 11.69 14.07
CA ARG A 178 12.02 12.19 15.23
C ARG A 178 11.70 13.68 15.17
N PHE A 179 12.66 14.51 14.77
CA PHE A 179 12.48 15.96 14.71
C PHE A 179 11.65 16.43 13.51
N LEU A 180 11.57 15.61 12.46
CA LEU A 180 10.88 15.94 11.21
C LEU A 180 9.36 15.68 11.27
N HIS A 181 8.89 14.87 12.22
CA HIS A 181 7.50 14.41 12.30
C HIS A 181 6.74 14.88 13.56
N ARG A 182 7.07 16.08 14.06
CA ARG A 182 6.43 16.61 15.28
C ARG A 182 4.92 16.82 15.04
N GLY A 183 4.08 16.05 15.75
CA GLY A 183 2.61 16.15 15.71
C GLY A 183 1.90 15.26 14.68
N ASP A 184 2.61 14.40 13.95
CA ASP A 184 1.98 13.43 13.04
C ASP A 184 1.49 12.20 13.83
N VAL A 185 0.20 11.84 13.73
CA VAL A 185 -0.35 10.61 14.34
C VAL A 185 0.30 9.37 13.71
N SER A 186 0.63 9.45 12.42
CA SER A 186 1.28 8.37 11.67
C SER A 186 2.69 8.08 12.18
N TRP A 187 3.33 9.04 12.84
CA TRP A 187 4.64 8.88 13.45
C TRP A 187 4.60 7.99 14.69
N GLN A 188 3.54 8.08 15.49
CA GLN A 188 3.34 7.21 16.65
C GLN A 188 3.34 5.74 16.22
N LEU A 189 2.65 5.42 15.12
CA LEU A 189 2.62 4.07 14.56
C LEU A 189 4.02 3.55 14.19
N VAL A 190 4.89 4.39 13.63
CA VAL A 190 6.27 4.00 13.29
C VAL A 190 7.07 3.69 14.56
N CYS A 191 6.96 4.53 15.58
CA CYS A 191 7.61 4.33 16.87
C CYS A 191 7.13 3.05 17.56
N GLU A 192 5.82 2.83 17.60
CA GLU A 192 5.21 1.61 18.18
C GLU A 192 5.69 0.36 17.45
N ARG A 193 5.75 0.40 16.11
CA ARG A 193 6.25 -0.73 15.32
C ARG A 193 7.68 -1.11 15.65
N VAL A 194 8.59 -0.15 15.72
CA VAL A 194 9.98 -0.40 16.10
C VAL A 194 10.08 -0.86 17.55
N GLY A 195 9.39 -0.19 18.47
CA GLY A 195 9.37 -0.54 19.89
C GLY A 195 8.90 -1.98 20.12
N PHE A 196 7.79 -2.37 19.50
CA PHE A 196 7.25 -3.72 19.55
C PHE A 196 8.25 -4.76 19.01
N ALA A 197 8.85 -4.49 17.84
CA ALA A 197 9.80 -5.41 17.22
C ALA A 197 11.06 -5.63 18.09
N LEU A 198 11.55 -4.59 18.76
CA LEU A 198 12.69 -4.67 19.66
C LEU A 198 12.38 -5.44 20.94
N LEU A 199 11.22 -5.19 21.56
CA LEU A 199 10.76 -5.92 22.74
C LEU A 199 10.58 -7.41 22.42
N GLN A 200 9.99 -7.71 21.26
CA GLN A 200 9.83 -9.08 20.79
C GLN A 200 11.20 -9.78 20.63
N ARG A 201 12.18 -9.10 20.03
CA ARG A 201 13.55 -9.63 19.92
C ARG A 201 14.20 -9.87 21.28
N GLN A 202 14.10 -8.90 22.19
CA GLN A 202 14.65 -9.01 23.55
C GLN A 202 14.05 -10.20 24.29
N GLN A 203 12.74 -10.41 24.17
CA GLN A 203 12.04 -11.55 24.76
C GLN A 203 12.51 -12.87 24.15
N GLN A 204 12.66 -12.96 22.84
CA GLN A 204 13.17 -14.17 22.17
C GLN A 204 14.60 -14.50 22.61
N THR A 205 15.47 -13.50 22.77
CA THR A 205 16.83 -13.72 23.28
C THR A 205 16.84 -14.19 24.73
N ARG A 206 15.97 -13.64 25.59
CA ARG A 206 15.81 -14.05 26.99
C ARG A 206 15.24 -15.47 27.11
N ALA A 207 14.22 -15.80 26.31
CA ALA A 207 13.62 -17.13 26.27
C ALA A 207 14.59 -18.22 25.78
N ARG A 208 15.55 -17.89 24.90
CA ARG A 208 16.62 -18.82 24.52
C ARG A 208 17.66 -19.05 25.62
N GLY A 209 17.78 -18.13 26.57
CA GLY A 209 18.72 -18.21 27.70
C GLY A 209 18.11 -18.72 29.01
N SER A 210 16.79 -18.90 29.10
CA SER A 210 16.10 -19.40 30.30
C SER A 210 15.06 -20.46 29.92
N PRO A 211 15.10 -21.67 30.52
CA PRO A 211 14.23 -22.79 30.13
C PRO A 211 12.77 -22.67 30.60
N ALA A 212 12.40 -21.60 31.32
CA ALA A 212 11.06 -21.41 31.85
C ALA A 212 10.21 -20.47 30.96
N PRO A 213 8.92 -20.80 30.70
CA PRO A 213 8.03 -19.93 29.94
C PRO A 213 7.77 -18.63 30.72
N ILE A 214 8.09 -17.49 30.09
CA ILE A 214 7.83 -16.17 30.66
C ILE A 214 6.37 -15.80 30.34
N LEU A 215 5.48 -15.92 31.34
CA LEU A 215 4.15 -15.33 31.29
C LEU A 215 4.28 -13.80 31.27
N LEU A 216 3.72 -13.17 30.23
CA LEU A 216 3.64 -11.71 30.18
C LEU A 216 2.70 -11.23 31.28
N PRO A 217 3.04 -10.15 32.03
CA PRO A 217 2.05 -9.49 32.84
C PRO A 217 1.02 -8.91 31.88
N PHE A 218 -0.19 -9.47 31.89
CA PHE A 218 -1.33 -8.75 31.35
C PHE A 218 -1.35 -7.39 32.06
N PRO A 219 -1.47 -6.25 31.34
CA PRO A 219 -1.73 -5.00 32.02
C PRO A 219 -2.94 -5.25 32.93
N PRO A 220 -2.86 -4.92 34.24
CA PRO A 220 -3.96 -5.18 35.15
C PRO A 220 -5.20 -4.59 34.50
N ALA A 221 -6.22 -5.43 34.30
CA ALA A 221 -7.48 -4.94 33.79
C ALA A 221 -7.86 -3.75 34.65
N VAL A 222 -7.95 -2.56 34.04
CA VAL A 222 -8.49 -1.39 34.71
C VAL A 222 -9.89 -1.84 35.12
N ARG A 223 -10.06 -2.20 36.39
CA ARG A 223 -11.37 -2.46 36.97
C ARG A 223 -12.10 -1.14 36.82
N ALA A 224 -12.95 -1.04 35.80
CA ALA A 224 -13.98 -0.05 35.79
C ALA A 224 -14.78 -0.32 37.08
N THR A 225 -14.57 0.53 38.08
CA THR A 225 -15.38 0.55 39.28
C THR A 225 -16.75 1.03 38.84
N HIS A 226 -17.56 0.11 38.34
CA HIS A 226 -19.00 0.29 38.34
C HIS A 226 -19.44 0.00 39.78
N PRO A 227 -19.98 1.00 40.50
CA PRO A 227 -20.70 0.71 41.72
C PRO A 227 -21.94 -0.08 41.28
N ASP A 228 -22.24 -1.14 42.02
CA ASP A 228 -23.42 -2.01 41.89
C ASP A 228 -23.26 -3.20 40.94
N ALA A 229 -22.70 -4.30 41.47
CA ALA A 229 -22.85 -5.63 40.87
C ALA A 229 -22.81 -6.76 41.93
N ASP A 230 -23.56 -6.60 43.02
CA ASP A 230 -24.09 -7.75 43.76
C ASP A 230 -25.42 -8.15 43.10
N SER A 231 -25.37 -9.01 42.10
CA SER A 231 -26.42 -9.99 41.83
C SER A 231 -26.01 -10.94 40.70
N ARG A 232 -26.20 -12.20 41.01
CA ARG A 232 -26.00 -13.37 40.14
C ARG A 232 -26.81 -13.21 38.86
N THR A 233 -26.18 -13.40 37.71
CA THR A 233 -26.60 -14.28 36.60
C THR A 233 -25.68 -14.03 35.40
N SER A 234 -24.95 -15.07 35.00
CA SER A 234 -24.23 -15.08 33.72
C SER A 234 -25.23 -15.07 32.57
N PRO A 235 -25.19 -14.13 31.61
CA PRO A 235 -25.78 -14.35 30.31
C PRO A 235 -24.69 -14.91 29.38
N ALA A 236 -24.98 -16.07 28.81
CA ALA A 236 -24.22 -16.63 27.70
C ALA A 236 -24.16 -15.60 26.55
N ILE A 237 -22.95 -15.13 26.21
CA ILE A 237 -22.75 -14.25 25.07
C ILE A 237 -22.77 -15.12 23.81
N ASN A 238 -23.91 -15.10 23.14
CA ASN A 238 -24.13 -15.64 21.80
C ASN A 238 -23.30 -14.84 20.77
N PRO A 239 -22.66 -15.47 19.77
CA PRO A 239 -21.74 -14.80 18.86
C PRO A 239 -22.50 -14.21 17.66
N THR A 240 -23.23 -13.12 17.87
CA THR A 240 -23.93 -12.42 16.78
C THR A 240 -23.96 -10.92 17.02
N VAL A 241 -22.83 -10.26 16.74
CA VAL A 241 -22.81 -8.82 16.45
C VAL A 241 -22.02 -8.60 15.14
N PRO A 242 -22.59 -7.90 14.15
CA PRO A 242 -21.96 -7.70 12.85
C PRO A 242 -20.76 -6.75 12.96
N LYS A 243 -19.65 -7.11 12.30
CA LYS A 243 -18.43 -6.29 12.19
C LYS A 243 -18.77 -4.90 11.64
N PRO A 244 -18.38 -3.79 12.29
CA PRO A 244 -18.39 -2.50 11.63
C PRO A 244 -17.37 -2.51 10.50
N GLY A 245 -17.84 -2.21 9.29
CA GLY A 245 -17.05 -2.22 8.06
C GLY A 245 -15.93 -1.19 8.10
N LEU A 246 -14.74 -1.60 8.56
CA LEU A 246 -13.50 -0.88 8.32
C LEU A 246 -13.20 -0.92 6.82
N GLY A 247 -13.30 0.25 6.20
CA GLY A 247 -12.93 0.45 4.80
C GLY A 247 -11.53 -0.09 4.52
N GLN A 248 -11.46 -0.95 3.51
CA GLN A 248 -10.21 -1.33 2.87
C GLN A 248 -9.57 -0.08 2.24
N ASP A 249 -8.66 0.58 2.93
CA ASP A 249 -7.69 1.47 2.31
C ASP A 249 -6.34 1.32 3.04
N ASP A 250 -5.40 0.66 2.35
CA ASP A 250 -3.95 0.91 2.41
C ASP A 250 -3.22 0.78 3.76
N THR A 251 -3.53 -0.22 4.61
CA THR A 251 -2.55 -0.70 5.60
C THR A 251 -1.36 -1.34 4.87
N PRO A 252 -0.10 -1.08 5.28
CA PRO A 252 1.03 -1.80 4.70
C PRO A 252 0.86 -3.30 4.99
N PRO A 253 0.85 -4.20 3.99
CA PRO A 253 0.98 -5.62 4.24
C PRO A 253 2.19 -5.86 5.15
N ILE A 254 1.98 -6.68 6.19
CA ILE A 254 3.07 -7.29 6.94
C ILE A 254 3.90 -8.05 5.89
N ILE A 255 5.11 -7.56 5.61
CA ILE A 255 6.04 -8.24 4.71
C ILE A 255 6.52 -9.48 5.45
N ARG A 256 5.75 -10.57 5.35
CA ARG A 256 6.20 -11.89 5.80
C ARG A 256 7.16 -12.41 4.74
N MET A 257 8.45 -12.23 4.97
CA MET A 257 9.44 -13.07 4.30
C MET A 257 9.39 -14.42 5.00
N GLU A 258 9.05 -15.48 4.26
CA GLU A 258 9.17 -16.83 4.79
C GLU A 258 10.62 -17.04 5.23
N PRO A 259 10.88 -17.52 6.46
CA PRO A 259 12.23 -17.72 6.94
C PRO A 259 12.92 -18.74 6.03
N GLY A 260 13.91 -18.27 5.27
CA GLY A 260 14.77 -19.12 4.48
C GLY A 260 15.39 -20.18 5.38
N HIS A 261 15.09 -21.44 5.11
CA HIS A 261 15.77 -22.58 5.73
C HIS A 261 17.29 -22.42 5.52
N PRO A 262 18.10 -22.61 6.58
CA PRO A 262 19.55 -22.63 6.43
C PRO A 262 19.93 -23.83 5.57
N MET A 263 20.93 -23.64 4.71
CA MET A 263 21.42 -24.66 3.80
C MET A 263 21.76 -25.96 4.55
N SER A 264 21.10 -27.05 4.19
CA SER A 264 21.59 -28.40 4.42
C SER A 264 21.60 -29.15 3.10
N ARG A 265 22.78 -29.71 2.81
CA ARG A 265 23.06 -30.56 1.66
C ARG A 265 22.18 -31.80 1.70
N HIS A 266 21.70 -32.20 0.52
CA HIS A 266 21.34 -33.55 0.06
C HIS A 266 19.89 -33.80 -0.37
N ARG A 267 19.85 -34.36 -1.60
CA ARG A 267 18.81 -35.17 -2.25
C ARG A 267 17.60 -34.44 -2.84
N LEU A 268 17.79 -34.11 -4.12
CA LEU A 268 16.81 -34.34 -5.20
C LEU A 268 15.84 -35.49 -4.85
N ARG A 269 14.56 -35.18 -4.72
CA ARG A 269 13.48 -36.11 -5.07
C ARG A 269 12.51 -35.38 -5.98
N LEU A 270 12.71 -35.60 -7.28
CA LEU A 270 11.66 -35.56 -8.28
C LEU A 270 10.60 -36.58 -7.86
N HIS A 271 9.36 -36.15 -7.65
CA HIS A 271 8.22 -37.02 -7.91
C HIS A 271 7.28 -36.33 -8.89
N ARG A 272 7.28 -36.91 -10.09
CA ARG A 272 6.28 -36.78 -11.14
C ARG A 272 5.04 -37.60 -10.76
N ARG A 273 3.89 -37.13 -11.28
CA ARG A 273 2.60 -37.84 -11.54
C ARG A 273 1.77 -38.15 -10.29
N TRP A 274 0.46 -37.93 -10.29
CA TRP A 274 -0.51 -38.01 -11.38
C TRP A 274 -1.39 -36.76 -11.51
#